data_AF-A0A4V3D8F9-F1
#
_entry.id   AF-A0A4V3D8F9-F1
#
_cell.length_a   1.000
_cell.length_b   1.000
_cell.length_c   1.000
_cell.angle_alpha   90.00
_cell.angle_beta   90.00
_cell.angle_gamma   90.00
#
_symmetry.space_group_name_H-M   'P 1'
#
loop_
_entity.id
_entity.type
_entity.pdbx_description
1 polymer ?
#
loop_
_entity_poly.entity_id
_entity_poly.type
_entity_poly.pdbx_seq_one_letter_code
_entity_poly.pdbx_strand_id
1 'polypeptide(L)'
;MSLQEELRHAIEDRDADALVAKFTDDADYTMIDQTRPPSAPMRLHGRPEIEQTLREVFSRDMTHQLEQCVVEGDHAAYVERCSYPDGTKVMSMSMLDLRDGRIVRQSTVQAWDEAETAEGAECRGFDDADEVREFGNGRLEVLNIGGREIDRAVFQPGWRWSENVKPIAGTDLCMFSHFGHVMSGTLHVRMADGTEIDCGPGDVMRVAPGHDAWVVGDEAVTIVDWEQGKGDYAKPGR
;
A
#
# COMPACT_ATOMS: atom_id res chain seq x y z
N MET A 1 -21.04 25.99 -18.56
CA MET A 1 -20.18 26.02 -17.37
C MET A 1 -18.75 25.95 -17.89
N SER A 2 -17.80 26.66 -17.30
CA SER A 2 -16.38 26.54 -17.70
C SER A 2 -15.84 25.17 -17.30
N LEU A 3 -14.82 24.65 -18.00
CA LEU A 3 -14.20 23.37 -17.62
C LEU A 3 -13.73 23.38 -16.16
N GLN A 4 -13.21 24.51 -15.68
CA GLN A 4 -12.81 24.70 -14.29
C GLN A 4 -13.96 24.51 -13.29
N GLU A 5 -15.13 25.10 -13.56
CA GLU A 5 -16.32 24.94 -12.72
C GLU A 5 -16.86 23.50 -12.78
N GLU A 6 -16.83 22.87 -13.96
CA GLU A 6 -17.26 21.49 -14.14
C GLU A 6 -16.35 20.50 -13.39
N LEU A 7 -15.03 20.70 -13.45
CA LEU A 7 -14.06 19.91 -12.68
C LEU A 7 -14.26 20.09 -11.18
N ARG A 8 -14.43 21.34 -10.72
CA ARG A 8 -14.70 21.64 -9.31
C ARG A 8 -15.94 20.92 -8.81
N HIS A 9 -17.06 21.06 -9.51
CA HIS A 9 -18.32 20.44 -9.12
C HIS A 9 -18.20 18.92 -9.08
N ALA A 10 -17.62 18.31 -10.13
CA ALA A 10 -17.48 16.87 -10.20
C ALA A 10 -16.59 16.30 -9.08
N ILE A 11 -15.49 16.99 -8.74
CA ILE A 11 -14.54 16.55 -7.71
C ILE A 11 -15.11 16.78 -6.31
N GLU A 12 -15.56 17.99 -5.99
CA GLU A 12 -16.01 18.34 -4.63
C GLU A 12 -17.30 17.60 -4.23
N ASP A 13 -18.19 17.32 -5.19
CA ASP A 13 -19.43 16.56 -4.94
C ASP A 13 -19.25 15.04 -5.11
N ARG A 14 -18.04 14.58 -5.45
CA ARG A 14 -17.72 13.16 -5.71
C ARG A 14 -18.59 12.54 -6.81
N ASP A 15 -18.91 13.32 -7.84
CA ASP A 15 -19.67 12.90 -9.01
C ASP A 15 -18.76 12.23 -10.04
N ALA A 16 -18.62 10.91 -9.91
CA ALA A 16 -17.79 10.11 -10.81
C ALA A 16 -18.28 10.21 -12.26
N ASP A 17 -19.59 10.28 -12.51
CA ASP A 17 -20.15 10.31 -13.86
C ASP A 17 -19.79 11.63 -14.54
N ALA A 18 -19.94 12.75 -13.82
CA ALA A 18 -19.58 14.07 -14.31
C ALA A 18 -18.08 14.19 -14.61
N LEU A 19 -17.21 13.62 -13.75
CA LEU A 19 -15.76 13.65 -13.96
C LEU A 19 -15.32 12.75 -15.12
N VAL A 20 -15.82 11.51 -15.16
CA VAL A 20 -15.54 10.53 -16.23
C VAL A 20 -15.99 11.05 -17.60
N ALA A 21 -17.10 11.78 -17.67
CA ALA A 21 -17.58 12.41 -18.89
C ALA A 21 -16.58 13.43 -19.48
N LYS A 22 -15.61 13.93 -18.70
CA LYS A 22 -14.56 14.83 -19.19
C LYS A 22 -13.44 14.11 -19.92
N PHE A 23 -13.26 12.80 -19.73
CA PHE A 23 -12.22 12.03 -20.42
C PHE A 23 -12.64 11.60 -21.82
N THR A 24 -11.71 11.58 -22.78
CA THR A 24 -11.92 10.93 -24.08
C THR A 24 -12.00 9.39 -23.91
N ASP A 25 -12.49 8.68 -24.93
CA ASP A 25 -12.57 7.19 -24.87
C ASP A 25 -11.17 6.56 -24.74
N ASP A 26 -10.18 7.20 -25.35
CA ASP A 26 -8.78 6.80 -25.48
C ASP A 26 -7.85 7.47 -24.47
N ALA A 27 -8.39 8.05 -23.39
CA ALA A 27 -7.59 8.84 -22.46
C ALA A 27 -6.58 8.00 -21.66
N ASP A 28 -5.43 8.60 -21.36
CA ASP A 28 -4.41 8.01 -20.48
C ASP A 28 -4.42 8.68 -19.10
N TYR A 29 -4.32 7.89 -18.04
CA TYR A 29 -4.18 8.38 -16.67
C TYR A 29 -2.92 7.81 -16.01
N THR A 30 -2.13 8.65 -15.36
CA THR A 30 -0.99 8.24 -14.54
C THR A 30 -1.11 8.79 -13.12
N MET A 31 -0.99 7.93 -12.10
CA MET A 31 -0.90 8.32 -10.67
C MET A 31 0.46 7.96 -10.10
N ILE A 32 1.03 8.89 -9.37
CA ILE A 32 2.18 8.68 -8.49
C ILE A 32 1.76 9.00 -7.06
N ASP A 33 2.00 8.08 -6.14
CA ASP A 33 1.71 8.23 -4.72
C ASP A 33 2.73 7.44 -3.87
N GLN A 34 2.52 7.41 -2.55
CA GLN A 34 3.39 6.71 -1.59
C GLN A 34 3.53 5.19 -1.83
N THR A 35 2.60 4.56 -2.55
CA THR A 35 2.61 3.13 -2.91
C THR A 35 2.96 2.86 -4.37
N ARG A 36 2.92 3.89 -5.24
CA ARG A 36 3.15 3.83 -6.69
C ARG A 36 4.22 4.85 -7.09
N PRO A 37 5.53 4.52 -6.95
CA PRO A 37 6.61 5.48 -7.16
C PRO A 37 6.78 5.84 -8.64
N PRO A 38 7.55 6.90 -8.98
CA PRO A 38 7.80 7.30 -10.37
C PRO A 38 8.38 6.20 -11.28
N SER A 39 9.11 5.23 -10.69
CA SER A 39 9.67 4.08 -11.42
C SER A 39 8.63 3.01 -11.76
N ALA A 40 7.51 2.94 -11.02
CA ALA A 40 6.43 1.99 -11.20
C ALA A 40 5.05 2.62 -10.85
N PRO A 41 4.62 3.67 -11.60
CA PRO A 41 3.39 4.38 -11.30
C PRO A 41 2.16 3.54 -11.70
N MET A 42 0.99 3.90 -11.18
CA MET A 42 -0.26 3.38 -11.73
C MET A 42 -0.50 4.02 -13.10
N ARG A 43 -0.82 3.19 -14.09
CA ARG A 43 -1.18 3.63 -15.45
C ARG A 43 -2.52 3.00 -15.82
N LEU A 44 -3.46 3.81 -16.27
CA LEU A 44 -4.77 3.39 -16.74
C LEU A 44 -4.94 3.86 -18.18
N HIS A 45 -5.55 3.01 -19.00
CA HIS A 45 -5.76 3.24 -20.42
C HIS A 45 -7.25 3.14 -20.76
N GLY A 46 -7.77 4.23 -21.31
CA GLY A 46 -9.15 4.35 -21.75
C GLY A 46 -10.14 4.61 -20.62
N ARG A 47 -11.31 5.09 -21.01
CA ARG A 47 -12.35 5.53 -20.08
C ARG A 47 -12.82 4.45 -19.08
N PRO A 48 -13.01 3.17 -19.44
CA PRO A 48 -13.50 2.16 -18.50
C PRO A 48 -12.57 1.92 -17.30
N GLU A 49 -11.25 1.89 -17.52
CA GLU A 49 -10.27 1.72 -16.44
C GLU A 49 -10.25 2.94 -15.52
N ILE A 50 -10.27 4.14 -16.11
CA ILE A 50 -10.32 5.41 -15.38
C ILE A 50 -11.60 5.50 -14.54
N GLU A 51 -12.74 5.14 -15.12
CA GLU A 51 -14.04 5.13 -14.44
C GLU A 51 -14.04 4.23 -13.22
N GLN A 52 -13.54 3.00 -13.37
CA GLN A 52 -13.47 2.05 -12.25
C GLN A 52 -12.66 2.64 -11.09
N THR A 53 -11.49 3.22 -11.37
CA THR A 53 -10.65 3.83 -10.34
C THR A 53 -11.29 5.07 -9.71
N LEU A 54 -11.87 5.97 -10.50
CA LEU A 54 -12.51 7.18 -9.97
C LEU A 54 -13.72 6.84 -9.08
N ARG A 55 -14.51 5.83 -9.45
CA ARG A 55 -15.61 5.33 -8.61
C ARG A 55 -15.11 4.73 -7.30
N GLU A 56 -14.01 3.98 -7.33
CA GLU A 56 -13.39 3.47 -6.12
C GLU A 56 -12.95 4.62 -5.21
N VAL A 57 -12.25 5.63 -5.75
CA VAL A 57 -11.80 6.81 -4.99
C VAL A 57 -12.98 7.54 -4.37
N PHE A 58 -14.02 7.85 -5.14
CA PHE A 58 -15.20 8.58 -4.66
C PHE A 58 -16.12 7.77 -3.74
N SER A 59 -15.96 6.44 -3.68
CA SER A 59 -16.62 5.59 -2.68
C SER A 59 -15.96 5.64 -1.29
N ARG A 60 -14.71 6.11 -1.20
CA ARG A 60 -14.00 6.24 0.07
C ARG A 60 -14.62 7.38 0.87
N ASP A 61 -14.69 7.20 2.19
CA ASP A 61 -15.13 8.26 3.09
C ASP A 61 -13.98 9.27 3.21
N MET A 62 -13.93 10.23 2.30
CA MET A 62 -13.01 11.36 2.32
C MET A 62 -13.69 12.59 1.71
N THR A 63 -13.25 13.77 2.12
CA THR A 63 -13.62 15.02 1.46
C THR A 63 -12.66 15.31 0.32
N HIS A 64 -13.13 16.04 -0.69
CA HIS A 64 -12.34 16.54 -1.81
C HIS A 64 -12.56 18.05 -1.93
N GLN A 65 -11.49 18.83 -1.99
CA GLN A 65 -11.56 20.27 -2.18
C GLN A 65 -10.57 20.72 -3.25
N LEU A 66 -11.06 21.42 -4.27
CA LEU A 66 -10.23 21.87 -5.37
C LEU A 66 -9.69 23.29 -5.07
N GLU A 67 -8.43 23.41 -4.68
CA GLU A 67 -7.88 24.70 -4.23
C GLU A 67 -7.59 25.65 -5.39
N GLN A 68 -6.90 25.16 -6.40
CA GLN A 68 -6.52 25.92 -7.57
C GLN A 68 -6.90 25.12 -8.81
N CYS A 69 -7.39 25.81 -9.83
CA CYS A 69 -7.54 25.24 -11.14
C CYS A 69 -7.30 26.32 -12.19
N VAL A 70 -6.46 25.99 -13.15
CA VAL A 70 -6.10 26.82 -14.28
C VAL A 70 -6.39 26.05 -15.55
N VAL A 71 -6.96 26.74 -16.53
CA VAL A 71 -7.21 26.18 -17.87
C VAL A 71 -6.63 27.18 -18.86
N GLU A 72 -5.69 26.73 -19.68
CA GLU A 72 -5.01 27.54 -20.70
C GLU A 72 -4.86 26.74 -21.99
N GLY A 73 -5.61 27.13 -23.02
CA GLY A 73 -5.61 26.44 -24.30
C GLY A 73 -5.99 24.96 -24.16
N ASP A 74 -5.11 24.08 -24.64
CA ASP A 74 -5.27 22.63 -24.60
C ASP A 74 -4.68 22.01 -23.31
N HIS A 75 -4.45 22.82 -22.27
CA HIS A 75 -3.92 22.36 -21.00
C HIS A 75 -4.78 22.83 -19.83
N ALA A 76 -4.83 22.02 -18.78
CA ALA A 76 -5.38 22.41 -17.50
C ALA A 76 -4.55 21.82 -16.37
N ALA A 77 -4.54 22.49 -15.22
CA ALA A 77 -3.93 21.95 -14.01
C ALA A 77 -4.82 22.27 -12.81
N TYR A 78 -4.83 21.38 -11.82
CA TYR A 78 -5.50 21.65 -10.57
C TYR A 78 -4.75 21.09 -9.36
N VAL A 79 -4.98 21.72 -8.22
CA VAL A 79 -4.53 21.27 -6.90
C VAL A 79 -5.78 20.90 -6.12
N GLU A 80 -5.74 19.73 -5.50
CA GLU A 80 -6.80 19.17 -4.70
C GLU A 80 -6.27 18.81 -3.31
N ARG A 81 -7.07 19.09 -2.28
CA ARG A 81 -6.85 18.59 -0.93
C ARG A 81 -7.93 17.60 -0.56
N CYS A 82 -7.51 16.44 -0.07
CA CYS A 82 -8.39 15.44 0.49
C CYS A 82 -8.18 15.33 1.99
N SER A 83 -9.22 14.96 2.73
CA SER A 83 -9.12 14.67 4.16
C SER A 83 -9.95 13.44 4.51
N TYR A 84 -9.32 12.51 5.23
CA TYR A 84 -9.93 11.31 5.75
C TYR A 84 -10.50 11.54 7.17
N PRO A 85 -11.49 10.74 7.59
CA PRO A 85 -12.08 10.80 8.93
C PRO A 85 -11.08 10.58 10.08
N ASP A 86 -9.99 9.85 9.83
CA ASP A 86 -8.91 9.61 10.79
C ASP A 86 -7.95 10.81 10.95
N GLY A 87 -8.17 11.88 10.18
CA GLY A 87 -7.37 13.10 10.18
C GLY A 87 -6.26 13.10 9.12
N THR A 88 -6.03 11.99 8.40
CA THR A 88 -5.04 11.90 7.33
C THR A 88 -5.38 12.89 6.22
N LYS A 89 -4.39 13.66 5.77
CA LYS A 89 -4.54 14.60 4.65
C LYS A 89 -3.76 14.13 3.44
N VAL A 90 -4.29 14.48 2.27
CA VAL A 90 -3.64 14.26 0.97
C VAL A 90 -3.65 15.56 0.19
N MET A 91 -2.52 15.93 -0.38
CA MET A 91 -2.41 16.98 -1.38
C MET A 91 -2.13 16.35 -2.73
N SER A 92 -3.00 16.60 -3.69
CA SER A 92 -2.93 16.09 -5.06
C SER A 92 -2.70 17.24 -6.03
N MET A 93 -1.82 17.05 -7.00
CA MET A 93 -1.65 17.96 -8.13
C MET A 93 -1.81 17.20 -9.43
N SER A 94 -2.67 17.68 -10.31
CA SER A 94 -2.95 17.06 -11.59
C SER A 94 -2.65 18.01 -12.75
N MET A 95 -1.97 17.48 -13.78
CA MET A 95 -1.78 18.13 -15.07
C MET A 95 -2.58 17.38 -16.14
N LEU A 96 -3.32 18.14 -16.95
CA LEU A 96 -4.26 17.64 -17.95
C LEU A 96 -3.85 18.17 -19.33
N ASP A 97 -3.81 17.27 -20.32
CA ASP A 97 -3.87 17.66 -21.72
C ASP A 97 -5.29 17.45 -22.24
N LEU A 98 -5.75 18.39 -23.04
CA LEU A 98 -7.09 18.46 -23.57
C LEU A 98 -7.08 18.30 -25.09
N ARG A 99 -8.13 17.66 -25.61
CA ARG A 99 -8.50 17.64 -27.03
C ARG A 99 -9.98 17.96 -27.11
N ASP A 100 -10.32 19.05 -27.79
CA ASP A 100 -11.70 19.55 -27.90
C ASP A 100 -12.37 19.73 -26.52
N GLY A 101 -11.61 20.23 -25.55
CA GLY A 101 -12.09 20.47 -24.17
C GLY A 101 -12.28 19.20 -23.33
N ARG A 102 -11.89 18.02 -23.83
CA ARG A 102 -11.91 16.74 -23.09
C ARG A 102 -10.50 16.29 -22.74
N ILE A 103 -10.35 15.68 -21.58
CA ILE A 103 -9.07 15.18 -21.06
C ILE A 103 -8.64 13.97 -21.91
N VAL A 104 -7.52 14.10 -22.61
CA VAL A 104 -6.86 12.99 -23.32
C VAL A 104 -5.70 12.41 -22.51
N ARG A 105 -5.12 13.19 -21.60
CA ARG A 105 -4.07 12.71 -20.68
C ARG A 105 -4.19 13.40 -19.34
N GLN A 106 -4.09 12.63 -18.25
CA GLN A 106 -3.94 13.15 -16.89
C GLN A 106 -2.71 12.54 -16.22
N SER A 107 -1.91 13.37 -15.56
CA SER A 107 -0.83 12.95 -14.67
C SER A 107 -1.04 13.57 -13.30
N THR A 108 -1.13 12.74 -12.28
CA THR A 108 -1.40 13.16 -10.90
C THR A 108 -0.26 12.71 -9.98
N VAL A 109 0.15 13.60 -9.08
CA VAL A 109 1.08 13.29 -7.99
C VAL A 109 0.37 13.58 -6.67
N GLN A 110 0.42 12.64 -5.74
CA GLN A 110 -0.12 12.80 -4.40
C GLN A 110 1.00 12.81 -3.36
N ALA A 111 0.94 13.80 -2.47
CA ALA A 111 1.64 13.80 -1.20
C ALA A 111 0.63 13.46 -0.11
N TRP A 112 0.95 12.46 0.69
CA TRP A 112 0.15 12.02 1.84
C TRP A 112 0.84 12.51 3.10
N ASP A 113 0.06 12.74 4.16
CA ASP A 113 0.67 12.73 5.49
C ASP A 113 1.37 11.36 5.65
N GLU A 114 2.69 11.37 5.83
CA GLU A 114 3.38 10.19 6.32
C GLU A 114 2.80 9.87 7.70
N ALA A 115 2.73 8.60 8.08
CA ALA A 115 2.24 8.21 9.40
C ALA A 115 3.24 8.66 10.49
N GLU A 116 3.27 9.97 10.75
CA GLU A 116 4.00 10.65 11.81
C GLU A 116 3.01 11.60 12.49
N THR A 117 2.03 11.02 13.17
CA THR A 117 1.19 11.76 14.14
C THR A 117 1.51 11.41 15.58
N ALA A 118 2.55 10.59 15.83
CA ALA A 118 3.04 10.37 17.18
C ALA A 118 3.73 11.65 17.69
N GLU A 119 2.96 12.51 18.33
CA GLU A 119 3.48 13.63 19.07
C GLU A 119 4.14 13.13 20.36
N GLY A 120 5.43 13.40 20.53
CA GLY A 120 6.19 13.08 21.75
C GLY A 120 7.00 11.79 21.65
N ALA A 121 7.45 11.29 22.79
CA ALA A 121 8.27 10.08 22.88
C ALA A 121 7.40 8.89 23.32
N GLU A 122 7.39 7.82 22.52
CA GLU A 122 6.71 6.57 22.82
C GLU A 122 7.72 5.45 23.11
N CYS A 123 7.39 4.57 24.04
CA CYS A 123 8.16 3.35 24.33
C CYS A 123 7.16 2.22 24.61
N ARG A 124 7.15 1.21 23.75
CA ARG A 124 6.28 0.04 23.85
C ARG A 124 7.10 -1.24 23.68
N GLY A 125 6.57 -2.35 24.21
CA GLY A 125 7.14 -3.67 24.03
C GLY A 125 6.07 -4.65 23.52
N PHE A 126 6.51 -5.72 22.87
CA PHE A 126 5.63 -6.75 22.30
C PHE A 126 4.80 -7.53 23.33
N ASP A 127 5.11 -7.42 24.63
CA ASP A 127 4.29 -8.01 25.69
C ASP A 127 2.90 -7.34 25.79
N ASP A 128 2.75 -6.15 25.21
CA ASP A 128 1.50 -5.39 25.07
C ASP A 128 1.19 -5.15 23.57
N ALA A 129 1.42 -6.16 22.74
CA ALA A 129 1.11 -6.10 21.31
C ALA A 129 -0.38 -5.83 21.08
N ASP A 130 -0.70 -5.06 20.04
CA ASP A 130 -2.07 -4.66 19.71
C ASP A 130 -2.87 -5.83 19.11
N GLU A 131 -2.18 -6.73 18.41
CA GLU A 131 -2.76 -7.95 17.85
C GLU A 131 -1.78 -9.12 18.02
N VAL A 132 -2.30 -10.30 18.34
CA VAL A 132 -1.54 -11.55 18.34
C VAL A 132 -2.26 -12.56 17.45
N ARG A 133 -1.54 -13.07 16.44
CA ARG A 133 -2.04 -14.09 15.50
C ARG A 133 -1.27 -15.38 15.71
N GLU A 134 -1.98 -16.48 15.94
CA GLU A 134 -1.38 -17.82 16.03
C GLU A 134 -1.76 -18.64 14.78
N PHE A 135 -0.79 -19.33 14.18
CA PHE A 135 -0.99 -20.12 12.96
C PHE A 135 -0.03 -21.32 12.91
N GLY A 136 -0.59 -22.53 12.98
CA GLY A 136 0.22 -23.75 13.01
C GLY A 136 1.28 -23.69 14.13
N ASN A 137 2.55 -23.84 13.76
CA ASN A 137 3.70 -23.74 14.68
C ASN A 137 4.29 -22.32 14.78
N GLY A 138 3.51 -21.29 14.41
CA GLY A 138 3.96 -19.90 14.35
C GLY A 138 3.05 -18.96 15.13
N ARG A 139 3.63 -17.84 15.55
CA ARG A 139 2.95 -16.72 16.21
C ARG A 139 3.47 -15.41 15.62
N LEU A 140 2.59 -14.44 15.42
CA LEU A 140 2.91 -13.08 15.01
C LEU A 140 2.29 -12.12 16.03
N GLU A 141 3.08 -11.17 16.50
CA GLU A 141 2.64 -10.10 17.38
C GLU A 141 2.82 -8.78 16.66
N VAL A 142 1.74 -8.03 16.51
CA VAL A 142 1.68 -6.78 15.76
C VAL A 142 1.68 -5.63 16.75
N LEU A 143 2.61 -4.70 16.59
CA LEU A 143 2.74 -3.51 17.43
C LEU A 143 2.72 -2.26 16.56
N ASN A 144 1.81 -1.35 16.86
CA ASN A 144 1.73 -0.04 16.26
C ASN A 144 2.39 0.97 17.20
N ILE A 145 3.41 1.67 16.70
CA ILE A 145 4.15 2.69 17.44
C ILE A 145 4.65 3.75 16.48
N GLY A 146 4.52 5.02 16.83
CA GLY A 146 5.03 6.08 15.94
C GLY A 146 4.33 6.15 14.58
N GLY A 147 3.08 5.70 14.47
CA GLY A 147 2.38 5.55 13.19
C GLY A 147 2.85 4.39 12.30
N ARG A 148 3.75 3.53 12.80
CA ARG A 148 4.34 2.42 12.03
C ARG A 148 3.93 1.09 12.64
N GLU A 149 3.66 0.11 11.79
CA GLU A 149 3.48 -1.29 12.16
C GLU A 149 4.85 -1.98 12.25
N ILE A 150 5.09 -2.69 13.36
CA ILE A 150 6.26 -3.55 13.55
C ILE A 150 5.76 -4.90 14.05
N ASP A 151 6.22 -5.97 13.44
CA ASP A 151 5.84 -7.33 13.78
C ASP A 151 6.98 -8.05 14.52
N ARG A 152 6.63 -8.87 15.52
CA ARG A 152 7.49 -9.93 16.06
C ARG A 152 6.92 -11.28 15.66
N ALA A 153 7.62 -11.98 14.78
CA ALA A 153 7.30 -13.35 14.39
C ALA A 153 8.10 -14.34 15.24
N VAL A 154 7.45 -15.39 15.72
CA VAL A 154 8.06 -16.52 16.42
C VAL A 154 7.65 -17.81 15.73
N PHE A 155 8.62 -18.55 15.20
CA PHE A 155 8.41 -19.82 14.50
C PHE A 155 9.06 -20.95 15.29
N GLN A 156 8.27 -21.94 15.69
CA GLN A 156 8.76 -23.09 16.45
C GLN A 156 9.48 -24.10 15.55
N PRO A 157 10.34 -24.98 16.10
CA PRO A 157 10.94 -26.08 15.34
C PRO A 157 9.91 -26.87 14.55
N GLY A 158 10.26 -27.17 13.29
CA GLY A 158 9.35 -27.81 12.34
C GLY A 158 8.31 -26.88 11.71
N TRP A 159 8.33 -25.58 12.00
CA TRP A 159 7.55 -24.60 11.24
C TRP A 159 8.09 -24.46 9.82
N ARG A 160 7.17 -24.43 8.86
CA ARG A 160 7.42 -24.15 7.45
C ARG A 160 6.26 -23.37 6.86
N TRP A 161 6.55 -22.29 6.13
CA TRP A 161 5.53 -21.41 5.57
C TRP A 161 4.50 -22.19 4.71
N SER A 162 4.98 -23.05 3.81
CA SER A 162 4.13 -23.86 2.94
C SER A 162 3.25 -24.91 3.66
N GLU A 163 3.53 -25.20 4.93
CA GLU A 163 2.74 -26.12 5.76
C GLU A 163 1.81 -25.36 6.71
N ASN A 164 2.31 -24.28 7.32
CA ASN A 164 1.61 -23.58 8.41
C ASN A 164 0.83 -22.35 7.96
N VAL A 165 1.24 -21.67 6.88
CA VAL A 165 0.65 -20.40 6.44
C VAL A 165 -0.03 -20.52 5.09
N LYS A 166 0.52 -21.30 4.15
CA LYS A 166 -0.12 -21.57 2.85
C LYS A 166 -1.62 -21.94 2.93
N PRO A 167 -2.09 -22.79 3.86
CA PRO A 167 -3.52 -23.09 3.97
C PRO A 167 -4.41 -21.88 4.29
N ILE A 168 -3.83 -20.84 4.90
CA ILE A 168 -4.50 -19.57 5.23
C ILE A 168 -4.38 -18.59 4.06
N ALA A 169 -3.18 -18.46 3.50
CA ALA A 169 -2.86 -17.48 2.46
C ALA A 169 -3.39 -17.83 1.07
N GLY A 170 -3.71 -19.11 0.81
CA GLY A 170 -4.28 -19.57 -0.47
C GLY A 170 -3.32 -19.46 -1.67
N THR A 171 -2.03 -19.24 -1.43
CA THR A 171 -0.98 -19.08 -2.44
C THR A 171 0.07 -20.18 -2.33
N ASP A 172 0.76 -20.49 -3.44
CA ASP A 172 1.77 -21.56 -3.43
C ASP A 172 3.06 -21.19 -2.67
N LEU A 173 3.38 -19.90 -2.63
CA LEU A 173 4.52 -19.29 -1.96
C LEU A 173 4.07 -18.02 -1.25
N CYS A 174 4.85 -17.56 -0.27
CA CYS A 174 4.61 -16.29 0.41
C CYS A 174 4.74 -15.14 -0.60
N MET A 175 3.69 -14.33 -0.74
CA MET A 175 3.65 -13.18 -1.64
C MET A 175 3.85 -11.83 -0.92
N PHE A 176 4.13 -11.86 0.37
CA PHE A 176 4.51 -10.66 1.12
C PHE A 176 6.02 -10.42 0.97
N SER A 177 6.45 -9.16 0.90
CA SER A 177 7.86 -8.80 1.08
C SER A 177 8.21 -8.96 2.56
N HIS A 178 9.47 -9.16 2.93
CA HIS A 178 9.92 -9.11 4.32
C HIS A 178 11.21 -8.33 4.47
N PHE A 179 11.28 -7.53 5.53
CA PHE A 179 12.50 -6.82 5.94
C PHE A 179 12.62 -6.94 7.45
N GLY A 180 13.45 -7.87 7.91
CA GLY A 180 13.51 -8.20 9.32
C GLY A 180 14.89 -8.51 9.85
N HIS A 181 15.02 -8.46 11.17
CA HIS A 181 16.21 -8.84 11.92
C HIS A 181 15.93 -10.12 12.70
N VAL A 182 16.80 -11.11 12.52
CA VAL A 182 16.70 -12.39 13.21
C VAL A 182 17.34 -12.27 14.59
N MET A 183 16.53 -12.51 15.62
CA MET A 183 16.90 -12.41 17.03
C MET A 183 17.39 -13.76 17.60
N SER A 184 16.83 -14.88 17.13
CA SER A 184 17.14 -16.23 17.61
C SER A 184 16.89 -17.27 16.52
N GLY A 185 17.43 -18.48 16.68
CA GLY A 185 17.28 -19.60 15.74
C GLY A 185 17.87 -19.33 14.35
N THR A 186 17.62 -20.24 13.40
CA THR A 186 18.02 -20.09 11.99
C THR A 186 16.82 -20.30 11.08
N LEU A 187 16.53 -19.31 10.23
CA LEU A 187 15.51 -19.41 9.18
C LEU A 187 16.18 -19.71 7.85
N HIS A 188 15.81 -20.81 7.22
CA HIS A 188 16.14 -21.04 5.83
C HIS A 188 15.05 -20.43 4.95
N VAL A 189 15.46 -19.73 3.89
CA VAL A 189 14.56 -19.12 2.90
C VAL A 189 14.91 -19.64 1.53
N ARG A 190 13.90 -20.06 0.77
CA ARG A 190 14.03 -20.51 -0.62
C ARG A 190 13.13 -19.70 -1.53
N MET A 191 13.74 -18.99 -2.48
CA MET A 191 13.05 -18.20 -3.50
C MET A 191 12.54 -19.09 -4.64
N ALA A 192 11.53 -18.60 -5.37
CA ALA A 192 10.98 -19.29 -6.55
C ALA A 192 12.02 -19.55 -7.67
N ASP A 193 13.05 -18.70 -7.77
CA ASP A 193 14.14 -18.86 -8.74
C ASP A 193 15.20 -19.90 -8.32
N GLY A 194 15.04 -20.50 -7.13
CA GLY A 194 15.95 -21.48 -6.56
C GLY A 194 17.06 -20.89 -5.68
N THR A 195 17.14 -19.57 -5.53
CA THR A 195 18.06 -18.94 -4.58
C THR A 195 17.71 -19.33 -3.15
N GLU A 196 18.71 -19.72 -2.36
CA GLU A 196 18.56 -20.17 -0.98
C GLU A 196 19.51 -19.40 -0.06
N ILE A 197 19.04 -19.01 1.13
CA ILE A 197 19.84 -18.37 2.18
C ILE A 197 19.43 -18.91 3.56
N ASP A 198 20.40 -18.96 4.47
CA ASP A 198 20.16 -19.16 5.91
C ASP A 198 20.38 -17.82 6.63
N CYS A 199 19.42 -17.41 7.45
CA CYS A 199 19.51 -16.21 8.27
C CYS A 199 19.48 -16.60 9.75
N GLY A 200 20.56 -16.28 10.47
CA GLY A 200 20.73 -16.59 11.90
C GLY A 200 20.74 -15.34 12.77
N PRO A 201 20.97 -15.49 14.09
CA PRO A 201 20.89 -14.38 15.03
C PRO A 201 21.90 -13.28 14.68
N GLY A 202 21.42 -12.04 14.58
CA GLY A 202 22.24 -10.89 14.20
C GLY A 202 22.07 -10.47 12.73
N ASP A 203 21.57 -11.36 11.87
CA ASP A 203 21.40 -11.07 10.46
C ASP A 203 20.19 -10.16 10.20
N VAL A 204 20.25 -9.41 9.11
CA VAL A 204 19.12 -8.63 8.57
C VAL A 204 18.76 -9.21 7.21
N MET A 205 17.52 -9.64 7.05
CA MET A 205 17.00 -10.27 5.85
C MET A 205 16.09 -9.31 5.07
N ARG A 206 16.21 -9.32 3.75
CA ARG A 206 15.24 -8.73 2.82
C ARG A 206 14.79 -9.79 1.82
N VAL A 207 13.54 -10.24 1.94
CA VAL A 207 12.97 -11.33 1.15
C VAL A 207 11.84 -10.79 0.29
N ALA A 208 11.94 -10.96 -1.03
CA ALA A 208 10.90 -10.50 -1.95
C ALA A 208 9.70 -11.47 -1.96
N PRO A 209 8.52 -11.03 -2.44
CA PRO A 209 7.43 -11.95 -2.80
C PRO A 209 7.90 -13.13 -3.65
N GLY A 210 7.35 -14.32 -3.40
CA GLY A 210 7.68 -15.56 -4.09
C GLY A 210 8.76 -16.39 -3.38
N HIS A 211 8.50 -16.78 -2.13
CA HIS A 211 9.41 -17.64 -1.34
C HIS A 211 8.69 -18.61 -0.40
N ASP A 212 9.39 -19.67 -0.02
CA ASP A 212 9.06 -20.53 1.14
C ASP A 212 10.14 -20.32 2.21
N ALA A 213 9.82 -20.61 3.46
CA ALA A 213 10.76 -20.48 4.57
C ALA A 213 10.48 -21.52 5.65
N TRP A 214 11.51 -21.97 6.36
CA TRP A 214 11.36 -22.92 7.46
C TRP A 214 12.44 -22.76 8.53
N VAL A 215 12.09 -23.20 9.73
CA VAL A 215 13.03 -23.24 10.86
C VAL A 215 14.02 -24.38 10.66
N VAL A 216 15.31 -24.08 10.82
CA VAL A 216 16.39 -25.06 10.83
C VAL A 216 16.78 -25.38 12.27
N GLY A 217 16.81 -26.66 12.61
CA GLY A 217 17.21 -27.12 13.95
C GLY A 217 16.06 -27.19 14.94
N ASP A 218 16.40 -27.10 16.22
CA ASP A 218 15.51 -27.27 17.38
C ASP A 218 15.33 -25.99 18.21
N GLU A 219 15.89 -24.87 17.76
CA GLU A 219 15.69 -23.54 18.35
C GLU A 219 14.60 -22.77 17.58
N ALA A 220 13.67 -22.15 18.31
CA ALA A 220 12.67 -21.29 17.71
C ALA A 220 13.30 -20.04 17.07
N VAL A 221 12.84 -19.71 15.86
CA VAL A 221 13.23 -18.49 15.16
C VAL A 221 12.39 -17.33 15.66
N THR A 222 13.02 -16.26 16.11
CA THR A 222 12.36 -14.99 16.43
C THR A 222 12.84 -13.90 15.49
N ILE A 223 11.92 -13.18 14.86
CA ILE A 223 12.24 -12.12 13.88
C ILE A 223 11.44 -10.87 14.23
N VAL A 224 12.10 -9.72 14.24
CA VAL A 224 11.41 -8.42 14.22
C VAL A 224 11.38 -7.95 12.77
N ASP A 225 10.20 -7.66 12.23
CA ASP A 225 9.97 -7.30 10.82
C ASP A 225 9.26 -5.95 10.74
N TRP A 226 9.73 -5.06 9.87
CA TRP A 226 9.24 -3.68 9.75
C TRP A 226 8.94 -3.28 8.30
N GLU A 227 8.73 -4.25 7.42
CA GLU A 227 8.19 -4.00 6.10
C GLU A 227 6.75 -3.47 6.22
N GLN A 228 6.48 -2.32 5.61
CA GLN A 228 5.16 -1.68 5.70
C GLN A 228 4.13 -2.37 4.79
N GLY A 229 2.84 -2.22 5.14
CA GLY A 229 1.73 -2.70 4.29
C GLY A 229 1.46 -4.20 4.39
N LYS A 230 1.87 -4.84 5.50
CA LYS A 230 1.71 -6.27 5.77
C LYS A 230 0.48 -6.65 6.56
N GLY A 231 -0.40 -5.71 6.92
CA GLY A 231 -1.50 -5.91 7.87
C GLY A 231 -2.40 -7.14 7.65
N ASP A 232 -2.37 -7.75 6.46
CA ASP A 232 -3.08 -8.99 6.10
C ASP A 232 -2.25 -10.28 6.16
N TYR A 233 -0.97 -10.26 6.55
CA TYR A 233 -0.15 -11.47 6.68
C TYR A 233 -0.75 -12.44 7.70
N ALA A 234 -0.88 -13.71 7.29
CA ALA A 234 -1.56 -14.76 8.05
C ALA A 234 -3.03 -14.46 8.41
N LYS A 235 -3.71 -13.60 7.64
CA LYS A 235 -5.18 -13.48 7.64
C LYS A 235 -5.76 -14.23 6.43
N PRO A 236 -6.99 -14.79 6.53
CA PRO A 236 -7.71 -15.30 5.37
C PRO A 236 -7.92 -14.18 4.33
N GLY A 237 -7.82 -14.52 3.05
CA GLY A 237 -8.18 -13.58 1.98
C GLY A 237 -9.64 -13.10 2.11
N ARG A 238 -9.88 -11.82 1.82
CA ARG A 238 -11.25 -11.28 1.70
C ARG A 238 -12.02 -11.92 0.55
#